data_AF-A0A0F9L337-F1
#
_entry.id   AF-A0A0F9L337-F1
#
_cell.length_a   1.000
_cell.length_b   1.000
_cell.length_c   1.000
_cell.angle_alpha   90.00
_cell.angle_beta   90.00
_cell.angle_gamma   90.00
#
_symmetry.space_group_name_H-M   'P 1'
#
loop_
_entity.id
_entity.type
_entity.pdbx_description
1 polymer ?
#
loop_
_entity_poly.entity_id
_entity_poly.type
_entity_poly.pdbx_seq_one_letter_code
_entity_poly.pdbx_strand_id
1 'polypeptide(L)'
;MPLWGDRLNPDAARIEQETFEIEKHLHNREIWFGVAAAPNGEIHVADEDAPTPFTVDAGNNSFGTALQILGSADTPVQVGMNYFDPGQLFFETAEHNQQEYFIRIICGETAAAGITARAYSTHMLRSGTGTFPGTEVILRQPRCNAGDKLWAQVFAPGQNTSEITLHVGIHEYKR
;
A
#
# COMPACT_ATOMS: atom_id res chain seq x y z
N MET A 1 -51.79 -23.49 -8.86
CA MET A 1 -50.82 -22.42 -8.51
C MET A 1 -49.49 -23.09 -8.22
N PRO A 2 -48.57 -23.16 -9.19
CA PRO A 2 -47.19 -23.58 -8.96
C PRO A 2 -46.39 -22.37 -8.50
N LEU A 3 -45.72 -22.49 -7.36
CA LEU A 3 -44.76 -21.49 -6.88
C LEU A 3 -43.53 -21.56 -7.80
N TRP A 4 -43.22 -20.45 -8.48
CA TRP A 4 -42.09 -20.28 -9.41
C TRP A 4 -40.74 -20.16 -8.68
N GLY A 5 -40.51 -21.01 -7.68
CA GLY A 5 -39.18 -21.32 -7.18
C GLY A 5 -38.61 -22.49 -7.96
N ASP A 6 -37.30 -22.54 -8.11
CA ASP A 6 -36.53 -23.75 -8.49
C ASP A 6 -36.29 -24.00 -9.99
N ARG A 7 -35.99 -22.93 -10.73
CA ARG A 7 -34.96 -23.00 -11.79
C ARG A 7 -33.91 -21.93 -11.55
N LEU A 8 -32.89 -22.26 -10.76
CA LEU A 8 -31.67 -21.46 -10.69
C LEU A 8 -31.13 -21.27 -12.11
N ASN A 9 -30.93 -20.01 -12.51
CA ASN A 9 -30.50 -19.65 -13.85
C ASN A 9 -29.11 -20.24 -14.11
N PRO A 10 -28.92 -21.16 -15.08
CA PRO A 10 -27.61 -21.70 -15.42
C PRO A 10 -26.60 -20.61 -15.85
N ASP A 11 -27.05 -19.39 -16.14
CA ASP A 11 -26.16 -18.24 -16.39
C ASP A 11 -25.47 -17.70 -15.13
N ALA A 12 -26.04 -17.87 -13.94
CA ALA A 12 -25.45 -17.36 -12.70
C ALA A 12 -24.13 -18.09 -12.37
N ALA A 13 -24.14 -19.42 -12.52
CA ALA A 13 -22.95 -20.26 -12.33
C ALA A 13 -21.84 -19.95 -13.36
N ARG A 14 -22.15 -19.35 -14.52
CA ARG A 14 -21.17 -18.90 -15.53
C ARG A 14 -20.64 -17.49 -15.25
N ILE A 15 -21.50 -16.56 -14.86
CA ILE A 15 -21.12 -15.18 -14.55
C ILE A 15 -20.19 -15.14 -13.34
N GLU A 16 -20.46 -15.93 -12.30
CA GLU A 16 -19.56 -16.05 -11.15
C GLU A 16 -18.21 -16.68 -11.55
N GLN A 17 -18.19 -17.64 -12.47
CA GLN A 17 -16.94 -18.27 -12.93
C GLN A 17 -16.11 -17.38 -13.87
N GLU A 18 -16.72 -16.49 -14.67
CA GLU A 18 -16.01 -15.43 -15.41
C GLU A 18 -15.49 -14.32 -14.48
N THR A 19 -16.25 -13.95 -13.46
CA THR A 19 -15.82 -12.98 -12.44
C THR A 19 -14.64 -13.54 -11.63
N PHE A 20 -14.65 -14.84 -11.32
CA PHE A 20 -13.60 -15.57 -10.61
C PHE A 20 -12.30 -15.79 -11.41
N GLU A 21 -12.34 -15.94 -12.75
CA GLU A 21 -11.12 -16.00 -13.58
C GLU A 21 -10.60 -14.59 -13.98
N ILE A 22 -11.47 -13.57 -14.04
CA ILE A 22 -11.07 -12.14 -14.05
C ILE A 22 -10.37 -11.78 -12.74
N GLU A 23 -10.85 -12.34 -11.62
CA GLU A 23 -10.20 -12.29 -10.31
C GLU A 23 -8.89 -13.11 -10.24
N LYS A 24 -8.62 -14.03 -11.15
CA LYS A 24 -7.41 -14.89 -11.15
C LYS A 24 -6.26 -14.35 -12.04
N HIS A 25 -6.53 -13.29 -12.80
CA HIS A 25 -5.52 -12.31 -13.22
C HIS A 25 -5.32 -11.19 -12.17
N LEU A 26 -5.98 -11.28 -11.00
CA LEU A 26 -5.48 -10.77 -9.71
C LEU A 26 -4.56 -11.86 -9.12
N HIS A 27 -3.47 -11.59 -8.42
CA HIS A 27 -2.64 -10.42 -8.32
C HIS A 27 -1.34 -10.83 -9.03
N ASN A 28 -0.66 -9.90 -9.71
CA ASN A 28 0.66 -10.16 -10.29
C ASN A 28 1.63 -10.70 -9.22
N ARG A 29 2.82 -11.17 -9.62
CA ARG A 29 3.99 -11.26 -8.76
C ARG A 29 4.03 -10.05 -7.84
N GLU A 30 3.83 -10.30 -6.56
CA GLU A 30 4.08 -9.32 -5.52
C GLU A 30 5.58 -9.05 -5.46
N ILE A 31 5.94 -7.78 -5.42
CA ILE A 31 7.32 -7.33 -5.35
C ILE A 31 7.44 -6.48 -4.09
N TRP A 32 8.35 -6.90 -3.21
CA TRP A 32 8.59 -6.27 -1.92
C TRP A 32 9.77 -5.32 -2.00
N PHE A 33 9.59 -4.16 -1.38
CA PHE A 33 10.55 -3.06 -1.40
C PHE A 33 10.99 -2.68 0.01
N GLY A 34 12.27 -2.34 0.10
CA GLY A 34 12.87 -1.59 1.19
C GLY A 34 13.59 -0.35 0.66
N VAL A 35 14.23 0.39 1.56
CA VAL A 35 15.02 1.58 1.23
C VAL A 35 16.19 1.18 0.34
N ALA A 36 16.32 1.83 -0.83
CA ALA A 36 17.44 1.61 -1.73
C ALA A 36 18.78 1.90 -1.04
N ALA A 37 19.83 1.16 -1.40
CA ALA A 37 21.16 1.41 -0.84
C ALA A 37 21.76 2.75 -1.32
N ALA A 38 21.34 3.21 -2.51
CA ALA A 38 21.78 4.45 -3.12
C ALA A 38 20.58 5.22 -3.72
N PRO A 39 19.73 5.84 -2.88
CA PRO A 39 18.54 6.54 -3.35
C PRO A 39 18.92 7.81 -4.11
N ASN A 40 18.19 8.10 -5.20
CA ASN A 40 18.34 9.28 -6.02
C ASN A 40 17.15 10.24 -5.84
N GLY A 41 17.01 10.76 -4.63
CA GLY A 41 15.97 11.73 -4.29
C GLY A 41 14.58 11.20 -4.62
N GLU A 42 13.92 11.82 -5.60
CA GLU A 42 12.56 11.44 -5.98
C GLU A 42 12.47 10.37 -7.09
N ILE A 43 13.57 10.10 -7.80
CA ILE A 43 13.54 9.27 -9.01
C ILE A 43 13.57 7.80 -8.64
N HIS A 44 14.51 7.41 -7.77
CA HIS A 44 14.71 6.04 -7.34
C HIS A 44 14.89 6.05 -5.82
N VAL A 45 13.98 5.41 -5.10
CA VAL A 45 13.92 5.46 -3.63
C VAL A 45 14.01 4.06 -3.04
N ALA A 46 13.56 3.07 -3.79
CA ALA A 46 13.36 1.71 -3.31
C ALA A 46 14.04 0.69 -4.22
N ASP A 47 14.59 -0.34 -3.62
CA ASP A 47 15.16 -1.49 -4.31
C ASP A 47 14.33 -2.75 -4.01
N GLU A 48 14.15 -3.60 -5.03
CA GLU A 48 13.71 -4.99 -4.81
C GLU A 48 14.78 -5.69 -3.95
N ASP A 49 14.35 -6.49 -2.98
CA ASP A 49 15.22 -7.24 -2.05
C ASP A 49 16.03 -6.39 -1.05
N ALA A 50 15.77 -5.09 -0.91
CA ALA A 50 16.40 -4.29 0.14
C ALA A 50 15.85 -4.67 1.54
N PRO A 51 16.71 -5.11 2.48
CA PRO A 51 16.28 -5.53 3.82
C PRO A 51 16.03 -4.35 4.77
N THR A 52 16.34 -3.12 4.35
CA THR A 52 16.20 -1.94 5.20
C THR A 52 14.77 -1.40 5.08
N PRO A 53 13.99 -1.32 6.17
CA PRO A 53 12.64 -0.78 6.11
C PRO A 53 12.64 0.74 5.95
N PHE A 54 11.55 1.28 5.40
CA PHE A 54 11.28 2.71 5.39
C PHE A 54 10.92 3.16 6.81
N THR A 55 11.51 4.26 7.28
CA THR A 55 11.18 4.86 8.60
C THR A 55 10.30 6.08 8.41
N VAL A 56 9.05 6.01 8.87
CA VAL A 56 8.07 7.09 8.75
C VAL A 56 7.81 7.69 10.13
N ASP A 57 7.99 8.99 10.26
CA ASP A 57 7.76 9.71 11.53
C ASP A 57 6.38 10.38 11.56
N ALA A 58 5.77 10.35 12.75
CA ALA A 58 4.56 11.09 13.04
C ALA A 58 4.83 12.58 13.27
N GLY A 59 3.84 13.42 12.97
CA GLY A 59 3.89 14.83 13.31
C GLY A 59 3.41 15.09 14.74
N ASN A 60 3.56 16.34 15.19
CA ASN A 60 3.04 16.76 16.49
C ASN A 60 1.51 16.72 16.49
N ASN A 61 0.96 15.65 17.08
CA ASN A 61 -0.47 15.35 17.13
C ASN A 61 -1.19 15.53 15.76
N SER A 62 -0.49 15.17 14.69
CA SER A 62 -0.96 15.30 13.30
C SER A 62 -0.22 14.30 12.39
N PHE A 63 -0.63 14.20 11.12
CA PHE A 63 0.17 13.46 10.14
C PHE A 63 1.53 14.14 9.96
N GLY A 64 2.60 13.35 10.04
CA GLY A 64 3.97 13.81 9.84
C GLY A 64 4.26 14.21 8.39
N THR A 65 5.50 14.59 8.14
CA THR A 65 5.97 14.86 6.78
C THR A 65 5.82 13.59 5.93
N ALA A 66 5.32 13.74 4.71
CA ALA A 66 5.20 12.60 3.79
C ALA A 66 6.58 12.10 3.39
N LEU A 67 6.84 10.82 3.66
CA LEU A 67 8.02 10.11 3.19
C LEU A 67 7.69 9.48 1.83
N GLN A 68 8.54 9.72 0.84
CA GLN A 68 8.46 8.98 -0.41
C GLN A 68 8.96 7.55 -0.19
N ILE A 69 8.18 6.55 -0.60
CA ILE A 69 8.51 5.13 -0.48
C ILE A 69 8.67 4.42 -1.82
N LEU A 70 8.16 5.01 -2.92
CA LEU A 70 8.53 4.63 -4.30
C LEU A 70 8.81 5.88 -5.14
N GLY A 71 9.92 5.81 -5.87
CA GLY A 71 10.38 6.70 -6.94
C GLY A 71 9.60 6.56 -8.23
N SER A 72 9.69 7.58 -9.09
CA SER A 72 9.08 7.52 -10.43
C SER A 72 9.77 6.51 -11.37
N ALA A 73 10.97 6.04 -11.05
CA ALA A 73 11.67 5.00 -11.79
C ALA A 73 11.56 3.62 -11.12
N ASP A 74 10.98 3.55 -9.92
CA ASP A 74 10.78 2.29 -9.19
C ASP A 74 9.60 1.49 -9.76
N THR A 75 8.74 2.14 -10.56
CA THR A 75 7.72 1.48 -11.38
C THR A 75 7.78 1.99 -12.84
N PRO A 76 7.60 1.13 -13.85
CA PRO A 76 7.32 -0.28 -13.69
C PRO A 76 8.59 -1.10 -13.40
N VAL A 77 8.49 -2.07 -12.50
CA VAL A 77 9.56 -3.05 -12.23
C VAL A 77 9.67 -4.02 -13.40
N GLN A 78 8.52 -4.52 -13.85
CA GLN A 78 8.44 -5.43 -14.99
C GLN A 78 8.18 -4.65 -16.28
N VAL A 79 8.98 -4.92 -17.30
CA VAL A 79 8.84 -4.27 -18.61
C VAL A 79 7.44 -4.47 -19.17
N GLY A 80 6.82 -3.35 -19.55
CA GLY A 80 5.50 -3.30 -20.17
C GLY A 80 4.32 -3.27 -19.20
N MET A 81 4.56 -3.14 -17.89
CA MET A 81 3.50 -2.77 -16.94
C MET A 81 3.21 -1.27 -17.03
N ASN A 82 1.95 -0.89 -16.88
CA ASN A 82 1.51 0.51 -17.00
C ASN A 82 0.83 1.03 -15.72
N TYR A 83 0.50 0.13 -14.80
CA TYR A 83 -0.16 0.46 -13.55
C TYR A 83 0.44 -0.37 -12.43
N PHE A 84 0.29 0.10 -11.20
CA PHE A 84 0.56 -0.69 -10.00
C PHE A 84 -0.48 -0.40 -8.93
N ASP A 85 -0.65 -1.29 -7.97
CA ASP A 85 -1.29 -0.96 -6.70
C ASP A 85 -0.37 -1.39 -5.55
N PRO A 86 -0.26 -0.58 -4.49
CA PRO A 86 0.34 -1.04 -3.25
C PRO A 86 -0.65 -2.01 -2.61
N GLY A 87 -0.28 -3.29 -2.60
CA GLY A 87 -1.13 -4.39 -2.16
C GLY A 87 -1.03 -4.64 -0.67
N GLN A 88 0.19 -4.56 -0.12
CA GLN A 88 0.44 -4.93 1.26
C GLN A 88 1.51 -4.06 1.91
N LEU A 89 1.37 -3.85 3.22
CA LEU A 89 2.41 -3.29 4.08
C LEU A 89 2.81 -4.33 5.11
N PHE A 90 4.11 -4.41 5.39
CA PHE A 90 4.66 -5.20 6.48
C PHE A 90 5.35 -4.26 7.47
N PHE A 91 4.85 -4.19 8.70
CA PHE A 91 5.42 -3.31 9.74
C PHE A 91 6.39 -4.08 10.63
N GLU A 92 7.54 -3.49 10.93
CA GLU A 92 8.56 -4.13 11.79
C GLU A 92 8.56 -3.55 13.20
N THR A 93 8.81 -2.25 13.32
CA THR A 93 9.00 -1.58 14.61
C THR A 93 8.09 -0.37 14.76
N ALA A 94 7.82 -0.04 16.02
CA ALA A 94 7.16 1.18 16.45
C ALA A 94 7.96 1.74 17.61
N GLU A 95 8.17 3.06 17.64
CA GLU A 95 8.87 3.73 18.74
C GLU A 95 8.13 3.54 20.07
N HIS A 96 6.80 3.70 20.07
CA HIS A 96 5.96 3.60 21.27
C HIS A 96 5.16 2.30 21.34
N ASN A 97 5.05 1.76 22.55
CA ASN A 97 4.33 0.53 22.87
C ASN A 97 2.84 0.79 23.11
N GLN A 98 1.99 -0.13 22.65
CA GLN A 98 0.53 -0.03 22.82
C GLN A 98 -0.09 1.25 22.25
N GLN A 99 0.64 1.93 21.36
CA GLN A 99 0.26 3.19 20.74
C GLN A 99 -0.59 2.92 19.50
N GLU A 100 -1.62 3.73 19.32
CA GLU A 100 -2.44 3.73 18.11
C GLU A 100 -1.81 4.65 17.07
N TYR A 101 -1.82 4.21 15.82
CA TYR A 101 -1.28 4.91 14.68
C TYR A 101 -2.31 4.93 13.56
N PHE A 102 -2.36 6.05 12.84
CA PHE A 102 -3.00 6.14 11.54
C PHE A 102 -1.91 6.25 10.49
N ILE A 103 -1.81 5.27 9.60
CA ILE A 103 -0.98 5.37 8.41
C ILE A 103 -1.82 5.77 7.23
N ARG A 104 -1.31 6.68 6.41
CA ARG A 104 -1.87 7.06 5.13
C ARG A 104 -0.88 6.70 4.03
N ILE A 105 -1.35 5.93 3.06
CA ILE A 105 -0.62 5.61 1.82
C ILE A 105 -1.21 6.43 0.70
N ILE A 106 -0.38 7.21 0.02
CA ILE A 106 -0.78 8.23 -0.94
C ILE A 106 -0.10 7.96 -2.28
N CYS A 107 -0.87 8.00 -3.35
CA CYS A 107 -0.38 7.88 -4.71
C CYS A 107 -0.40 9.22 -5.44
N GLY A 108 0.69 9.59 -6.12
CA GLY A 108 0.74 10.75 -7.02
C GLY A 108 2.12 11.38 -7.17
N GLU A 109 2.26 12.33 -8.11
CA GLU A 109 3.51 13.06 -8.41
C GLU A 109 4.12 13.75 -7.18
N THR A 110 3.26 14.21 -6.27
CA THR A 110 3.64 14.69 -4.93
C THR A 110 2.60 14.20 -3.92
N ALA A 111 2.98 14.08 -2.65
CA ALA A 111 2.04 13.73 -1.58
C ALA A 111 0.86 14.73 -1.49
N ALA A 112 1.14 16.03 -1.65
CA ALA A 112 0.12 17.06 -1.61
C ALA A 112 -0.91 16.89 -2.74
N ALA A 113 -0.45 16.62 -3.97
CA ALA A 113 -1.32 16.39 -5.11
C ALA A 113 -2.21 15.14 -4.89
N GLY A 114 -1.64 14.04 -4.41
CA GLY A 114 -2.38 12.81 -4.11
C GLY A 114 -3.45 13.02 -3.02
N ILE A 115 -3.14 13.80 -1.98
CA ILE A 115 -4.12 14.16 -0.93
C ILE A 115 -5.27 15.00 -1.51
N THR A 116 -4.96 16.03 -2.30
CA THR A 116 -5.98 16.88 -2.94
C THR A 116 -6.89 16.06 -3.87
N ALA A 117 -6.32 15.10 -4.61
CA ALA A 117 -7.06 14.19 -5.48
C ALA A 117 -7.81 13.08 -4.74
N ARG A 118 -7.62 12.94 -3.42
CA ARG A 118 -8.11 11.80 -2.61
C ARG A 118 -7.62 10.43 -3.11
N ALA A 119 -6.42 10.41 -3.69
CA ALA A 119 -5.74 9.20 -4.13
C ALA A 119 -4.93 8.59 -2.97
N TYR A 120 -5.62 8.29 -1.86
CA TYR A 120 -5.00 7.71 -0.68
C TYR A 120 -5.94 6.77 0.07
N SER A 121 -5.36 5.87 0.84
CA SER A 121 -6.04 5.06 1.85
C SER A 121 -5.53 5.45 3.24
N THR A 122 -6.32 5.20 4.27
CA THR A 122 -5.90 5.39 5.67
C THR A 122 -6.25 4.16 6.48
N HIS A 123 -5.28 3.66 7.23
CA HIS A 123 -5.41 2.46 8.03
C HIS A 123 -5.05 2.77 9.48
N MET A 124 -5.83 2.22 10.41
CA MET A 124 -5.54 2.30 11.83
C MET A 124 -4.84 1.01 12.26
N LEU A 125 -3.74 1.16 12.99
CA LEU A 125 -2.94 0.08 13.53
C LEU A 125 -2.60 0.39 14.98
N ARG A 126 -2.32 -0.66 15.76
CA ARG A 126 -1.92 -0.52 17.16
C ARG A 126 -0.65 -1.33 17.37
N SER A 127 0.39 -0.70 17.90
CA SER A 127 1.63 -1.40 18.21
C SER A 127 1.45 -2.34 19.39
N GLY A 128 2.23 -3.42 19.40
CA GLY A 128 2.34 -4.30 20.55
C GLY A 128 3.31 -3.74 21.60
N THR A 129 3.90 -4.63 22.40
CA THR A 129 5.02 -4.28 23.27
C THR A 129 6.32 -4.38 22.47
N GLY A 130 6.86 -3.24 22.04
CA GLY A 130 8.20 -3.08 21.47
C GLY A 130 8.30 -3.25 19.95
N THR A 131 7.25 -3.74 19.30
CA THR A 131 7.28 -4.12 17.88
C THR A 131 5.87 -4.14 17.29
N PHE A 132 5.78 -4.10 15.96
CA PHE A 132 4.66 -4.72 15.25
C PHE A 132 5.02 -6.19 15.04
N PRO A 133 4.42 -7.14 15.79
CA PRO A 133 4.77 -8.55 15.63
C PRO A 133 4.23 -9.05 14.28
N GLY A 134 5.02 -8.92 13.21
CA GLY A 134 4.67 -9.38 11.86
C GLY A 134 3.32 -8.86 11.39
N THR A 135 3.03 -7.59 11.66
CA THR A 135 1.71 -7.03 11.32
C THR A 135 1.69 -6.69 9.85
N GLU A 136 0.86 -7.42 9.13
CA GLU A 136 0.59 -7.23 7.73
C GLU A 136 -0.73 -6.51 7.54
N VAL A 137 -0.74 -5.47 6.69
CA VAL A 137 -1.96 -4.73 6.35
C VAL A 137 -2.17 -4.79 4.85
N ILE A 138 -3.28 -5.43 4.45
CA ILE A 138 -3.73 -5.40 3.06
C ILE A 138 -4.31 -4.01 2.77
N LEU A 139 -3.76 -3.36 1.77
CA LEU A 139 -4.21 -2.08 1.31
C LEU A 139 -5.31 -2.27 0.26
N ARG A 140 -6.36 -1.46 0.38
CA ARG A 140 -7.45 -1.42 -0.60
C ARG A 140 -7.52 -0.03 -1.18
N GLN A 141 -6.72 0.21 -2.21
CA GLN A 141 -6.66 1.49 -2.90
C GLN A 141 -6.78 1.30 -4.41
N PRO A 142 -7.22 2.34 -5.15
CA PRO A 142 -7.18 2.32 -6.60
C PRO A 142 -5.75 2.14 -7.14
N ARG A 143 -5.65 1.62 -8.36
CA ARG A 143 -4.38 1.52 -9.08
C ARG A 143 -3.79 2.90 -9.37
N CYS A 144 -2.47 3.00 -9.25
CA CYS A 144 -1.60 4.09 -9.68
C CYS A 144 -1.09 3.85 -11.10
N ASN A 145 -0.71 4.91 -11.82
CA ASN A 145 0.04 4.74 -13.06
C ASN A 145 1.48 4.36 -12.74
N ALA A 146 2.10 3.51 -13.56
CA ALA A 146 3.53 3.31 -13.47
C ALA A 146 4.26 4.64 -13.69
N GLY A 147 5.24 4.92 -12.82
CA GLY A 147 5.92 6.21 -12.73
C GLY A 147 5.29 7.23 -11.78
N ASP A 148 4.06 6.99 -11.29
CA ASP A 148 3.55 7.71 -10.13
C ASP A 148 4.37 7.32 -8.90
N LYS A 149 4.60 8.30 -8.01
CA LYS A 149 5.30 8.06 -6.75
C LYS A 149 4.32 7.56 -5.68
N LEU A 150 4.86 6.79 -4.75
CA LEU A 150 4.13 6.34 -3.57
C LEU A 150 4.69 7.00 -2.32
N TRP A 151 3.81 7.46 -1.43
CA TRP A 151 4.17 8.18 -0.21
C TRP A 151 3.47 7.58 1.01
N ALA A 152 4.13 7.67 2.17
CA ALA A 152 3.59 7.30 3.46
C ALA A 152 3.57 8.51 4.41
N GLN A 153 2.51 8.64 5.18
CA GLN A 153 2.42 9.53 6.34
C GLN A 153 1.90 8.77 7.54
N VAL A 154 2.37 9.12 8.73
CA VAL A 154 1.91 8.52 9.98
C VAL A 154 1.41 9.61 10.92
N PHE A 155 0.38 9.30 11.68
CA PHE A 155 -0.12 10.10 12.78
C PHE A 155 -0.25 9.20 14.01
N ALA A 156 0.40 9.59 15.11
CA ALA A 156 0.28 8.95 16.42
C ALA A 156 -0.40 9.93 17.40
N PRO A 157 -1.70 9.74 17.71
CA PRO A 157 -2.42 10.62 18.62
C PRO A 157 -1.74 10.73 19.99
N GLY A 158 -1.60 11.96 20.47
CA GLY A 158 -0.97 12.26 21.76
C GLY A 158 0.56 12.21 21.76
N GLN A 159 1.20 11.93 20.62
CA GLN A 159 2.66 11.96 20.47
C GLN A 159 3.12 13.18 19.67
N ASN A 160 4.31 13.70 20.01
CA ASN A 160 4.92 14.82 19.29
C ASN A 160 5.70 14.35 18.06
N THR A 161 6.30 13.17 18.17
CA THR A 161 7.01 12.37 17.15
C THR A 161 6.74 10.92 17.47
N SER A 162 6.79 10.05 16.47
CA SER A 162 6.69 8.62 16.69
C SER A 162 7.04 7.90 15.41
N GLU A 163 8.19 7.26 15.40
CA GLU A 163 8.65 6.51 14.25
C GLU A 163 7.97 5.13 14.17
N ILE A 164 7.61 4.73 12.96
CA ILE A 164 7.34 3.32 12.61
C ILE A 164 8.17 2.93 11.40
N THR A 165 8.50 1.64 11.31
CA THR A 165 9.23 1.10 10.17
C THR A 165 8.38 0.10 9.39
N LEU A 166 8.50 0.11 8.05
CA LEU A 166 7.71 -0.75 7.18
C LEU A 166 8.41 -1.14 5.87
N HIS A 167 7.95 -2.23 5.28
CA HIS A 167 8.16 -2.60 3.89
C HIS A 167 6.84 -2.49 3.11
N VAL A 168 6.94 -2.29 1.80
CA VAL A 168 5.77 -2.22 0.91
C VAL A 168 5.84 -3.30 -0.16
N GLY A 169 4.75 -4.06 -0.29
CA GLY A 169 4.49 -4.98 -1.38
C GLY A 169 3.59 -4.31 -2.43
N ILE A 170 3.97 -4.40 -3.70
CA ILE A 170 3.15 -3.91 -4.83
C ILE A 170 2.80 -5.04 -5.79
N HIS A 171 1.72 -4.83 -6.53
CA HIS A 171 1.42 -5.59 -7.74
C HIS A 171 1.39 -4.65 -8.94
N GLU A 172 1.91 -5.10 -10.08
CA GLU A 172 1.84 -4.33 -11.33
C GLU A 172 0.87 -4.94 -12.34
N TYR A 173 0.36 -4.14 -13.27
CA TYR A 173 -0.63 -4.60 -14.23
C TYR A 173 -0.28 -4.16 -15.65
N LYS A 174 -0.45 -5.11 -16.57
CA LYS A 174 -0.69 -4.80 -17.99
C LYS A 174 -2.17 -4.48 -18.11
N ARG A 175 -2.47 -3.48 -18.94
CA ARG A 175 -3.84 -2.99 -19.15
C ARG A 175 -4.75 -4.09 -19.67
#